data_AF-A0A2S9IQR9-F1
#
_entry.id   AF-A0A2S9IQR9-F1
#
_cell.length_a   1.000
_cell.length_b   1.000
_cell.length_c   1.000
_cell.angle_alpha   90.00
_cell.angle_beta   90.00
_cell.angle_gamma   90.00
#
_symmetry.space_group_name_H-M   'P 1'
#
loop_
_entity.id
_entity.type
_entity.pdbx_description
1 polymer ?
#
loop_
_entity_poly.entity_id
_entity_poly.type
_entity_poly.pdbx_seq_one_letter_code
_entity_poly.pdbx_strand_id
1 'polypeptide(L)'
;MNDKVSATPTALQLLEEIVADHGPVLFHQSGGCCDGSSPMCYPQGDFIVGDNDVLLGHIGGAPVYISASQYEAWKHTDLIIDVVPGRGGMFSLDNGREKRFLTRSKVCAVR
;
A
#
# COMPACT_ATOMS: atom_id res chain seq x y z
N MET A 1 -3.50 -18.89 -1.97
CA MET A 1 -2.67 -17.95 -1.20
C MET A 1 -3.59 -17.26 -0.21
N ASN A 2 -3.19 -17.13 1.06
CA ASN A 2 -3.89 -16.25 1.98
C ASN A 2 -3.26 -14.87 1.85
N ASP A 3 -3.97 -13.95 1.20
CA ASP A 3 -3.53 -12.56 1.09
C ASP A 3 -3.33 -11.97 2.49
N LYS A 4 -2.15 -11.37 2.70
CA LYS A 4 -1.73 -10.76 3.97
C LYS A 4 -2.05 -9.26 4.05
N VAL A 5 -2.84 -8.78 3.10
CA VAL A 5 -3.24 -7.39 2.97
C VAL A 5 -4.72 -7.31 2.65
N SER A 6 -5.36 -6.28 3.19
CA SER A 6 -6.75 -5.91 2.90
C SER A 6 -6.84 -4.39 2.77
N ALA A 7 -7.97 -3.87 2.30
CA ALA A 7 -8.20 -2.43 2.20
C ALA A 7 -9.52 -2.04 2.85
N THR A 8 -9.59 -0.83 3.42
CA THR A 8 -10.85 -0.25 3.89
C THR A 8 -11.71 0.19 2.69
N PRO A 9 -13.04 0.33 2.86
CA PRO A 9 -13.91 0.80 1.78
C PRO A 9 -13.50 2.18 1.23
N THR A 10 -13.02 3.08 2.08
CA THR A 10 -12.52 4.41 1.68
C THR A 10 -11.21 4.32 0.89
N ALA A 11 -10.35 3.35 1.21
CA ALA A 11 -9.15 3.08 0.41
C ALA A 11 -9.50 2.52 -0.98
N LEU A 12 -10.50 1.64 -1.06
CA LEU A 12 -10.98 1.12 -2.35
C LEU A 12 -11.58 2.23 -3.22
N GLN A 13 -12.34 3.17 -2.64
CA GLN A 13 -12.88 4.31 -3.36
C GLN A 13 -11.78 5.21 -3.94
N LEU A 14 -10.77 5.58 -3.14
CA LEU A 14 -9.65 6.38 -3.63
C LEU A 14 -8.85 5.63 -4.70
N LEU A 15 -8.70 4.32 -4.55
CA LEU A 15 -8.05 3.47 -5.53
C LEU A 15 -8.81 3.46 -6.86
N GLU A 16 -10.14 3.33 -6.84
CA GLU A 16 -10.98 3.39 -8.04
C GLU A 16 -10.85 4.75 -8.76
N GLU A 17 -10.84 5.86 -8.02
CA GLU A 17 -10.59 7.20 -8.58
C GLU A 17 -9.23 7.28 -9.29
N ILE A 18 -8.17 6.79 -8.62
CA ILE A 18 -6.82 6.79 -9.18
C ILE A 18 -6.73 5.88 -10.42
N VAL A 19 -7.34 4.70 -10.40
CA VAL A 19 -7.34 3.77 -11.53
C VAL A 19 -8.11 4.33 -12.72
N ALA A 20 -9.20 5.06 -12.48
CA ALA A 20 -9.93 5.74 -13.55
C ALA A 20 -9.06 6.80 -14.26
N ASP A 21 -8.21 7.50 -13.51
CA ASP A 21 -7.35 8.56 -14.05
C ASP A 21 -6.04 8.03 -14.68
N HIS A 22 -5.47 6.96 -14.13
CA HIS A 22 -4.11 6.52 -14.43
C HIS A 22 -4.02 5.09 -15.02
N GLY A 23 -5.12 4.34 -15.04
CA GLY A 23 -5.13 2.93 -15.43
C GLY A 23 -4.64 1.99 -14.32
N PRO A 24 -4.14 0.79 -14.66
CA PRO A 24 -3.67 -0.18 -13.66
C PRO A 24 -2.54 0.37 -12.78
N VAL A 25 -2.66 0.13 -11.48
CA VAL A 25 -1.71 0.58 -10.46
C VAL A 25 -1.21 -0.57 -9.60
N LEU A 26 -0.12 -0.33 -8.87
CA LEU A 26 0.40 -1.19 -7.82
C LEU A 26 0.70 -0.39 -6.56
N PHE A 27 0.79 -1.09 -5.44
CA PHE A 27 1.28 -0.54 -4.18
C PHE A 27 2.65 -1.10 -3.85
N HIS A 28 3.52 -0.24 -3.32
CA HIS A 28 4.81 -0.64 -2.75
C HIS A 28 4.95 -0.10 -1.33
N GLN A 29 5.17 -1.02 -0.39
CA GLN A 29 5.48 -0.71 0.98
C GLN A 29 6.99 -0.79 1.19
N SER A 30 7.65 0.37 1.21
CA SER A 30 9.04 0.51 1.61
C SER A 30 9.14 1.10 3.01
N GLY A 31 10.22 0.78 3.74
CA GLY A 31 10.49 1.35 5.08
C GLY A 31 10.97 2.82 5.07
N GLY A 32 10.78 3.56 3.98
CA GLY A 32 11.36 4.88 3.75
C GLY A 32 10.52 6.06 4.25
N CYS A 33 11.18 6.97 4.97
CA CYS A 33 10.79 8.34 5.37
C CYS A 33 9.75 8.55 6.48
N CYS A 34 8.79 7.66 6.70
CA CYS A 34 7.86 7.72 7.84
C CYS A 34 7.51 6.29 8.23
N ASP A 35 8.16 5.76 9.28
CA ASP A 35 7.84 4.53 10.05
C ASP A 35 7.38 3.25 9.30
N GLY A 36 7.50 3.20 7.97
CA GLY A 36 6.91 2.18 7.12
C GLY A 36 5.38 2.24 7.02
N SER A 37 4.71 3.31 7.48
CA SER A 37 3.24 3.38 7.49
C SER A 37 2.61 3.97 6.22
N SER A 38 3.38 4.61 5.35
CA SER A 38 2.83 5.19 4.10
C SER A 38 3.14 4.27 2.92
N PRO A 39 2.16 3.51 2.40
CA PRO A 39 2.34 2.75 1.17
C PRO A 39 2.32 3.72 -0.02
N MET A 40 3.18 3.49 -1.00
CA MET A 40 3.22 4.30 -2.21
C MET A 40 2.39 3.64 -3.32
N CYS A 41 1.55 4.40 -4.00
CA CYS A 41 0.74 3.94 -5.14
C CYS A 41 1.36 4.43 -6.45
N TYR A 42 1.66 3.51 -7.37
CA TYR A 42 2.34 3.79 -8.64
C TYR A 42 1.60 3.18 -9.83
N PRO A 43 1.73 3.75 -11.06
CA PRO A 43 1.29 3.06 -12.27
C PRO A 43 2.03 1.73 -12.42
N GLN A 44 1.31 0.66 -12.80
CA GLN A 44 1.89 -0.69 -12.88
C GLN A 44 3.00 -0.81 -13.94
N GLY A 45 3.03 0.07 -14.95
CA GLY A 45 4.06 0.09 -15.99
C GLY A 45 5.35 0.83 -15.62
N ASP A 46 5.32 1.69 -14.59
CA ASP A 46 6.40 2.64 -14.31
C ASP A 46 7.25 2.22 -13.10
N PHE A 47 6.74 1.34 -12.24
CA PHE A 47 7.46 0.87 -11.07
C PHE A 47 8.11 -0.49 -11.32
N ILE A 48 9.45 -0.52 -11.19
CA ILE A 48 10.22 -1.76 -11.27
C ILE A 48 10.22 -2.40 -9.89
N VAL A 49 9.46 -3.49 -9.76
CA VAL A 49 9.50 -4.38 -8.60
C VAL A 49 10.88 -5.05 -8.58
N GLY A 50 11.63 -4.87 -7.49
CA GLY A 50 12.95 -5.47 -7.34
C GLY A 50 12.86 -6.96 -6.99
N ASP A 51 13.94 -7.70 -7.23
CA ASP A 51 14.01 -9.16 -6.96
C ASP A 51 13.72 -9.54 -5.50
N ASN A 52 13.86 -8.59 -4.58
CA ASN A 52 13.64 -8.78 -3.15
C ASN A 52 12.27 -8.27 -2.67
N ASP A 53 11.40 -7.81 -3.57
CA ASP A 53 10.05 -7.40 -3.19
C ASP A 53 9.13 -8.62 -3.11
N VAL A 54 8.36 -8.70 -2.01
CA VAL A 54 7.44 -9.79 -1.73
C VAL A 54 6.02 -9.35 -2.05
N LEU A 55 5.30 -10.13 -2.86
CA LEU A 55 3.86 -9.91 -3.10
C LEU A 55 3.07 -10.33 -1.85
N LEU A 56 2.38 -9.37 -1.23
CA LEU A 56 1.53 -9.61 -0.06
C LEU A 56 0.12 -10.07 -0.41
N GLY A 57 -0.37 -9.68 -1.58
CA GLY A 57 -1.74 -9.94 -2.03
C GLY A 57 -2.25 -8.82 -2.93
N HIS A 58 -3.57 -8.73 -3.09
CA HIS A 58 -4.20 -7.73 -3.94
C HIS A 58 -5.30 -6.96 -3.20
N ILE A 59 -5.44 -5.67 -3.51
CA ILE A 59 -6.56 -4.82 -3.05
C ILE A 59 -7.21 -4.15 -4.25
N GLY A 60 -8.53 -4.29 -4.43
CA GLY A 60 -9.23 -3.72 -5.59
C GLY A 60 -8.63 -4.13 -6.95
N GLY A 61 -7.97 -5.29 -7.03
CA GLY A 61 -7.24 -5.76 -8.22
C GLY A 61 -5.79 -5.25 -8.35
N ALA A 62 -5.37 -4.27 -7.56
CA ALA A 62 -3.99 -3.77 -7.54
C ALA A 62 -3.08 -4.69 -6.69
N PRO A 63 -1.92 -5.13 -7.20
CA PRO A 63 -0.97 -5.91 -6.41
C PRO A 63 -0.26 -5.03 -5.36
N VAL A 64 -0.01 -5.61 -4.18
CA VAL A 64 0.69 -4.94 -3.09
C VAL A 64 2.01 -5.65 -2.81
N TYR A 65 3.10 -4.93 -3.03
CA TYR A 65 4.46 -5.39 -2.76
C TYR A 65 5.01 -4.77 -1.48
N ILE A 66 5.94 -5.47 -0.83
CA ILE A 66 6.69 -4.99 0.33
C ILE A 66 8.15 -5.37 0.18
N SER A 67 9.08 -4.51 0.59
CA SER A 67 10.51 -4.86 0.53
C SER A 67 10.84 -6.02 1.49
N ALA A 68 11.75 -6.92 1.12
CA ALA A 68 12.15 -8.05 1.99
C ALA A 68 12.51 -7.63 3.42
N SER A 69 13.22 -6.51 3.59
CA SER A 69 13.57 -5.97 4.91
C SER A 69 12.35 -5.63 5.77
N GLN A 70 11.31 -5.04 5.16
CA GLN A 70 10.08 -4.69 5.85
C GLN A 70 9.19 -5.92 6.02
N TYR A 71 9.22 -6.85 5.05
CA TYR A 71 8.53 -8.14 5.15
C TYR A 71 8.99 -8.91 6.39
N GLU A 72 10.29 -9.01 6.65
CA GLU A 72 10.80 -9.73 7.82
C GLU A 72 10.23 -9.18 9.15
N ALA A 73 10.02 -7.88 9.24
CA ALA A 73 9.41 -7.25 10.39
C ALA A 73 7.89 -7.56 10.49
N TRP A 74 7.19 -7.67 9.36
CA TRP A 74 5.72 -7.62 9.30
C TRP A 74 5.06 -8.92 8.82
N LYS A 75 5.83 -9.96 8.49
CA LYS A 75 5.34 -11.26 7.96
C LYS A 75 4.32 -11.98 8.85
N HIS A 76 4.24 -11.62 10.13
CA HIS A 76 3.29 -12.17 11.10
C HIS A 76 2.06 -11.27 11.34
N THR A 77 1.91 -10.21 10.56
CA THR A 77 0.88 -9.19 10.72
C THR A 77 0.01 -9.14 9.48
N ASP A 78 -1.30 -9.07 9.66
CA ASP A 78 -2.22 -8.75 8.56
C ASP A 78 -2.28 -7.23 8.40
N LEU A 79 -1.97 -6.76 7.20
CA LEU A 79 -1.94 -5.34 6.86
C LEU A 79 -3.29 -4.87 6.33
N ILE A 80 -3.60 -3.61 6.62
CA ILE A 80 -4.80 -2.94 6.14
C ILE A 80 -4.35 -1.62 5.51
N ILE A 81 -4.62 -1.46 4.21
CA ILE A 81 -4.48 -0.18 3.53
C ILE A 81 -5.74 0.64 3.80
N ASP A 82 -5.55 1.78 4.44
CA ASP A 82 -6.59 2.75 4.77
C ASP A 82 -6.29 4.09 4.09
N VAL A 83 -7.21 5.04 4.21
CA VAL A 83 -7.05 6.42 3.73
C VAL A 83 -7.31 7.40 4.86
N VAL A 84 -6.45 8.39 4.98
CA VAL A 84 -6.58 9.49 5.94
C VAL A 84 -6.45 10.84 5.22
N PRO A 85 -7.02 11.93 5.77
CA PRO A 85 -6.77 13.27 5.25
C PRO A 85 -5.28 13.61 5.28
N GLY A 86 -4.81 14.30 4.25
CA GLY A 86 -3.43 14.78 4.16
C GLY A 86 -2.80 14.54 2.80
N ARG A 87 -1.57 15.03 2.67
CA ARG A 87 -0.82 14.96 1.41
C ARG A 87 -0.16 13.61 1.25
N GLY A 88 -0.38 12.96 0.10
CA GLY A 88 0.34 11.74 -0.31
C GLY A 88 1.85 11.96 -0.46
N GLY A 89 2.60 10.85 -0.54
CA GLY A 89 4.04 10.91 -0.81
C GLY A 89 4.31 11.57 -2.17
N MET A 90 5.41 12.31 -2.30
CA MET A 90 5.71 13.13 -3.50
C MET A 90 5.54 12.38 -4.83
N PHE A 91 5.87 11.08 -4.85
CA PHE A 91 5.82 10.22 -6.04
C PHE A 91 4.62 9.27 -6.09
N SER A 92 3.71 9.35 -5.12
CA SER A 92 2.52 8.48 -5.06
C SER A 92 1.33 9.17 -5.71
N LEU A 93 0.48 8.39 -6.36
CA LEU A 93 -0.68 8.88 -7.14
C LEU A 93 -1.81 9.49 -6.29
N ASP A 94 -1.73 9.36 -4.96
CA ASP A 94 -2.60 10.03 -3.98
C ASP A 94 -2.14 11.47 -3.65
N ASN A 95 -0.94 11.88 -4.08
CA ASN A 95 -0.46 13.25 -3.91
C ASN A 95 -1.34 14.25 -4.68
N GLY A 96 -1.73 15.35 -4.03
CA GLY A 96 -2.61 16.37 -4.61
C GLY A 96 -4.11 16.06 -4.52
N ARG A 97 -4.50 14.95 -3.88
CA ARG A 97 -5.92 14.59 -3.66
C ARG A 97 -6.44 14.93 -2.27
N GLU A 98 -5.63 15.60 -1.43
CA GLU A 98 -5.91 15.93 -0.01
C GLU A 98 -6.28 14.73 0.87
N LYS A 99 -6.04 13.52 0.37
CA LYS A 99 -6.19 12.23 1.01
C LYS A 99 -4.95 11.42 0.69
N ARG A 100 -4.47 10.63 1.64
CA ARG A 100 -3.33 9.74 1.45
C ARG A 100 -3.60 8.33 1.93
N PHE A 101 -2.93 7.36 1.32
CA PHE A 101 -2.94 6.00 1.81
C PHE A 101 -2.13 5.88 3.11
N LEU A 102 -2.55 4.95 3.96
CA LEU A 102 -1.94 4.62 5.24
C LEU A 102 -2.04 3.13 5.49
N THR A 103 -0.91 2.47 5.68
CA THR A 103 -0.85 1.09 6.11
C THR A 103 -1.01 1.02 7.62
N ARG A 104 -2.01 0.25 8.05
CA ARG A 104 -2.26 -0.11 9.44
C ARG A 104 -1.94 -1.57 9.65
N SER A 105 -1.38 -1.89 10.81
CA SER A 105 -1.23 -3.26 11.28
C SER A 105 -2.33 -3.59 12.28
N LYS A 106 -2.97 -4.75 12.14
CA LYS A 106 -3.62 -5.39 13.30
C LYS A 106 -2.53 -5.99 14.17
N VAL A 107 -2.02 -5.24 15.14
CA VAL A 107 -1.21 -5.84 16.20
C VAL A 107 -2.17 -6.69 17.04
N CYS A 108 -1.99 -8.00 17.05
CA CYS A 108 -2.63 -8.84 18.07
C CYS A 108 -2.28 -8.23 19.43
N ALA A 109 -3.26 -7.66 20.11
CA ALA A 109 -3.09 -7.28 21.51
C ALA A 109 -2.67 -8.56 22.24
N VAL A 110 -1.39 -8.64 22.61
CA VAL A 110 -0.91 -9.63 23.57
C VAL A 110 -1.68 -9.31 24.85
N ARG A 111 -2.66 -10.16 25.16
CA ARG A 111 -3.24 -10.23 26.50
C ARG A 111 -2.30 -10.99 27.40
#